data_AF-A0A7S3HUD3-F1
#
_entry.id   AF-A0A7S3HUD3-F1
#
_cell.length_a   1.000
_cell.length_b   1.000
_cell.length_c   1.000
_cell.angle_alpha   90.00
_cell.angle_beta   90.00
_cell.angle_gamma   90.00
#
_symmetry.space_group_name_H-M   'P 1'
#
loop_
_entity.id
_entity.type
_entity.pdbx_description
1 polymer ?
#
loop_
_entity_poly.entity_id
_entity_poly.type
_entity_poly.pdbx_seq_one_letter_code
_entity_poly.pdbx_strand_id
1 'polypeptide(L)'
;NIYGAFGPVEASFKYSTNPKNMTKHQMFDFPETIYNTLGDTTVSSNSALVGPIKWRYEFEQKTDPNAKPIKIVEFCSLNSPTLDVNTETSPSGEKNFHKRRIQ
;
A
#
# COMPACT_ATOMS: atom_id res chain seq x y z
N ASN A 1 -11.26 -5.93 13.30
CA ASN A 1 -10.21 -5.34 12.47
C ASN A 1 -10.87 -4.85 11.18
N ILE A 2 -10.59 -3.61 10.78
CA ILE A 2 -11.17 -2.94 9.61
C ILE A 2 -10.01 -2.61 8.67
N TYR A 3 -10.12 -2.94 7.39
CA TYR A 3 -9.07 -2.68 6.39
C TYR A 3 -9.67 -2.33 5.02
N GLY A 4 -8.88 -1.61 4.21
CA GLY A 4 -9.17 -1.35 2.79
C GLY A 4 -8.41 -2.35 1.92
N ALA A 5 -9.08 -2.92 0.91
CA ALA A 5 -8.58 -4.12 0.25
C ALA A 5 -8.29 -3.99 -1.26
N PHE A 6 -8.77 -2.94 -1.93
CA PHE A 6 -8.87 -2.89 -3.39
C PHE A 6 -8.19 -1.67 -4.04
N GLY A 7 -7.60 -0.78 -3.25
CA GLY A 7 -6.77 0.31 -3.76
C GLY A 7 -5.40 -0.20 -4.22
N PRO A 8 -4.81 0.38 -5.28
CA PRO A 8 -3.47 0.02 -5.72
C PRO A 8 -2.42 0.50 -4.71
N VAL A 9 -1.49 -0.38 -4.32
CA VAL A 9 -0.38 -0.11 -3.40
C VAL A 9 0.93 -0.45 -4.08
N GLU A 10 1.90 0.46 -4.06
CA GLU A 10 3.23 0.22 -4.63
C GLU A 10 3.95 -0.89 -3.84
N ALA A 11 4.25 -2.02 -4.48
CA ALA A 11 4.78 -3.23 -3.81
C ALA A 11 6.21 -3.56 -4.21
N SER A 12 6.60 -3.24 -5.44
CA SER A 12 7.94 -3.48 -5.94
C SER A 12 8.34 -2.43 -6.96
N PHE A 13 9.64 -2.16 -7.04
CA PHE A 13 10.23 -1.11 -7.83
C PHE A 13 11.34 -1.69 -8.70
N LYS A 14 11.26 -1.48 -10.01
CA LYS A 14 12.31 -1.84 -10.96
C LYS A 14 13.03 -0.58 -11.41
N TYR A 15 14.35 -0.58 -11.24
CA TYR A 15 15.22 0.51 -11.68
C TYR A 15 16.04 0.03 -12.88
N SER A 16 16.26 0.91 -13.85
CA SER A 16 17.13 0.64 -15.00
C SER A 16 18.61 0.72 -14.62
N THR A 17 18.94 1.58 -13.64
CA THR A 17 20.26 1.71 -13.05
C THR A 17 20.26 1.37 -11.56
N ASN A 18 21.44 1.12 -10.98
CA ASN A 18 21.54 0.88 -9.54
C ASN A 18 21.40 2.23 -8.81
N PRO A 19 20.30 2.48 -8.06
CA PRO A 19 20.05 3.78 -7.44
C PRO A 19 21.14 4.15 -6.43
N LYS A 20 21.82 3.17 -5.84
CA LYS A 20 22.94 3.38 -4.92
C LYS A 20 24.10 4.14 -5.55
N ASN A 21 24.30 4.01 -6.86
CA ASN A 21 25.35 4.73 -7.57
C ASN A 21 24.99 6.20 -7.77
N MET A 22 23.70 6.50 -8.02
CA MET A 22 23.21 7.87 -8.18
C MET A 22 23.29 8.65 -6.87
N THR A 23 22.96 8.01 -5.75
CA THR A 23 23.01 8.64 -4.41
C THR A 23 24.42 9.12 -4.04
N LYS A 24 25.48 8.43 -4.50
CA LYS A 24 26.88 8.86 -4.27
C LYS A 24 27.22 10.21 -4.91
N HIS A 25 26.48 10.58 -5.96
CA HIS A 25 26.63 11.84 -6.67
C HIS A 25 25.56 12.86 -6.27
N GLN A 26 24.87 12.65 -5.14
CA GLN A 26 23.74 13.48 -4.69
C GLN A 26 22.61 13.56 -5.73
N MET A 27 22.47 12.54 -6.58
CA MET A 27 21.40 12.41 -7.55
C MET A 27 20.38 11.37 -7.10
N PHE A 28 19.12 11.58 -7.50
CA PHE A 28 18.03 10.63 -7.27
C PHE A 28 17.79 9.81 -8.54
N ASP A 29 17.53 8.52 -8.34
CA ASP A 29 17.08 7.63 -9.40
C ASP A 29 15.61 7.31 -9.13
N PHE A 30 14.80 7.25 -10.18
CA PHE A 30 13.38 6.94 -10.09
C PHE A 30 13.10 5.61 -10.77
N PRO A 31 12.18 4.80 -10.22
CA PRO A 31 11.89 3.48 -10.78
C PRO A 31 11.26 3.61 -12.18
N GLU A 32 11.77 2.82 -13.12
CA GLU A 32 11.22 2.67 -14.47
C GLU A 32 9.84 2.00 -14.42
N THR A 33 9.67 1.04 -13.51
CA THR A 33 8.41 0.32 -13.34
C THR A 33 8.08 0.16 -11.87
N ILE A 34 6.83 0.47 -11.53
CA ILE A 34 6.27 0.26 -10.21
C ILE A 34 5.22 -0.84 -10.33
N TYR A 35 5.43 -1.94 -9.61
CA TYR A 35 4.47 -3.03 -9.55
C TYR A 35 3.56 -2.83 -8.36
N ASN A 36 2.26 -2.83 -8.63
CA ASN A 36 1.24 -2.61 -7.62
C ASN A 36 0.67 -3.93 -7.10
N THR A 37 0.31 -3.94 -5.83
CA THR A 37 -0.57 -4.92 -5.19
C THR A 37 -1.87 -4.26 -4.73
N LEU A 38 -2.75 -5.02 -4.09
CA LEU A 38 -4.01 -4.51 -3.56
C LEU A 38 -3.89 -4.14 -2.08
N GLY A 39 -4.64 -3.12 -1.65
CA GLY A 39 -4.64 -2.60 -0.28
C GLY A 39 -5.47 -1.32 -0.13
N ASP A 40 -5.03 -0.41 0.74
CA ASP A 40 -5.73 0.84 1.06
C ASP A 40 -5.10 2.09 0.42
N THR A 41 -4.32 1.90 -0.66
CA THR A 41 -3.42 2.88 -1.31
C THR A 41 -2.07 3.11 -0.64
N THR A 42 -1.87 2.64 0.60
CA THR A 42 -0.58 2.75 1.31
C THR A 42 -0.09 1.40 1.83
N VAL A 43 -0.98 0.63 2.44
CA VAL A 43 -0.72 -0.65 3.09
C VAL A 43 -1.38 -1.76 2.29
N SER A 44 -0.62 -2.82 2.00
CA SER A 44 -1.17 -3.98 1.28
C SER A 44 -2.18 -4.74 2.13
N SER A 45 -3.19 -5.32 1.48
CA SER A 45 -4.21 -6.16 2.14
C SER A 45 -3.57 -7.31 2.90
N ASN A 46 -2.50 -7.89 2.35
CA ASN A 46 -1.75 -8.96 3.01
C ASN A 46 -1.17 -8.51 4.34
N SER A 47 -0.56 -7.32 4.39
CA SER A 47 -0.02 -6.77 5.64
C SER A 47 -1.12 -6.51 6.67
N ALA A 48 -2.27 -5.99 6.24
CA ALA A 48 -3.40 -5.74 7.13
C ALA A 48 -4.04 -7.02 7.68
N LEU A 49 -4.01 -8.13 6.92
CA LEU A 49 -4.71 -9.37 7.24
C LEU A 49 -3.88 -10.41 8.01
N VAL A 50 -2.55 -10.40 7.89
CA VAL A 50 -1.69 -11.41 8.53
C VAL A 50 -1.91 -11.48 10.05
N GLY A 51 -1.95 -10.32 10.73
CA GLY A 51 -2.16 -10.26 12.18
C GLY A 51 -3.51 -10.84 12.61
N PRO A 52 -4.65 -10.33 12.07
CA PRO A 52 -5.97 -10.88 12.32
C PRO A 52 -6.09 -12.38 12.03
N ILE A 53 -5.57 -12.86 10.89
CA ILE A 53 -5.62 -14.28 10.54
C ILE A 53 -4.86 -15.12 11.57
N LYS A 54 -3.65 -14.69 11.98
CA LYS A 54 -2.88 -15.35 13.04
C LYS A 54 -3.66 -15.40 14.35
N TRP A 55 -4.23 -14.28 14.81
CA TRP A 55 -5.00 -14.25 16.05
C TRP A 55 -6.24 -15.15 16.02
N ARG A 56 -6.93 -15.19 14.87
CA ARG A 56 -8.05 -16.12 14.67
C ARG A 56 -7.57 -17.57 14.78
N TYR A 57 -6.47 -17.90 14.12
CA TYR A 57 -5.88 -19.23 14.20
C TYR A 57 -5.51 -19.61 15.65
N GLU A 58 -4.86 -18.71 16.38
CA GLU A 58 -4.45 -18.96 17.78
C GLU A 58 -5.65 -19.21 18.69
N PHE A 59 -6.75 -18.48 18.47
CA PHE A 59 -8.01 -18.69 19.18
C PHE A 59 -8.66 -20.04 18.83
N GLU A 60 -8.75 -20.37 17.52
CA GLU A 60 -9.38 -21.61 17.05
C GLU A 60 -8.59 -22.86 17.46
N GLN A 61 -7.26 -22.80 17.42
CA GLN A 61 -6.37 -23.91 17.77
C GLN A 61 -6.00 -23.96 19.26
N LYS A 62 -6.44 -22.99 20.06
CA LYS A 62 -6.12 -22.86 21.50
C LYS A 62 -4.62 -22.88 21.79
N THR A 63 -3.80 -22.36 20.87
CA THR A 63 -2.33 -22.33 21.02
C THR A 63 -1.88 -21.24 22.00
N ASP A 64 -2.72 -20.23 22.25
CA ASP A 64 -2.53 -19.23 23.29
C ASP A 64 -3.78 -19.20 24.21
N PRO A 65 -3.63 -19.48 25.52
CA PRO A 65 -4.75 -19.46 26.46
C PRO A 65 -5.38 -18.07 26.66
N ASN A 66 -4.70 -17.00 26.26
CA ASN A 66 -5.20 -15.63 26.33
C ASN A 66 -5.80 -15.13 25.02
N ALA A 67 -5.82 -15.95 23.97
CA ALA A 67 -6.39 -15.57 22.68
C ALA A 67 -7.88 -15.25 22.84
N LYS A 68 -8.29 -14.14 22.21
CA LYS A 68 -9.69 -13.68 22.20
C LYS A 68 -10.28 -13.83 20.80
N PRO A 69 -11.60 -14.07 20.68
CA PRO A 69 -12.25 -14.09 19.39
C PRO A 69 -12.16 -12.72 18.72
N ILE A 70 -11.90 -12.71 17.41
CA ILE A 70 -11.85 -11.49 16.61
C ILE A 70 -12.89 -11.53 15.48
N LYS A 71 -13.27 -10.35 14.99
CA LYS A 71 -14.05 -10.20 13.76
C LYS A 71 -13.26 -9.40 12.73
N ILE A 72 -13.24 -9.87 11.50
CA ILE A 72 -12.66 -9.18 10.34
C ILE A 72 -13.84 -8.62 9.55
N VAL A 73 -13.81 -7.31 9.29
CA VAL A 73 -14.86 -6.63 8.52
C VAL A 73 -14.20 -5.89 7.37
N GLU A 74 -14.65 -6.21 6.16
CA GLU A 74 -14.26 -5.54 4.93
C GLU A 74 -15.36 -4.54 4.55
N PHE A 75 -14.96 -3.31 4.24
CA PHE A 75 -15.87 -2.28 3.76
C PHE A 75 -15.55 -1.96 2.30
N CYS A 76 -16.53 -2.20 1.44
CA CYS A 76 -16.49 -1.81 0.04
C CYS A 76 -17.47 -0.66 -0.18
N SER A 77 -17.01 0.41 -0.82
CA SER A 77 -17.87 1.50 -1.29
C SER A 77 -18.11 1.34 -2.79
N LEU A 78 -19.36 1.49 -3.23
CA LEU A 78 -19.70 1.54 -4.65
C LEU A 78 -19.33 2.89 -5.29
N ASN A 79 -19.01 3.90 -4.47
CA ASN A 79 -18.44 5.13 -4.98
C ASN A 79 -17.00 4.85 -5.40
N SER A 80 -16.77 4.71 -6.70
CA SER A 80 -15.44 4.84 -7.27
C SER A 80 -14.91 6.21 -6.89
N PRO A 81 -13.89 6.34 -6.02
CA PRO A 81 -13.16 7.59 -6.00
C PRO A 81 -12.62 7.76 -7.42
N THR A 82 -13.01 8.85 -8.09
CA THR A 82 -12.18 9.40 -9.16
C THR A 82 -10.85 9.73 -8.50
N LEU A 83 -9.96 8.73 -8.52
CA LEU A 83 -8.54 8.91 -8.26
C LEU A 83 -8.08 9.81 -9.40
N ASP A 84 -8.22 11.12 -9.19
CA ASP A 84 -7.69 12.16 -10.07
C ASP A 84 -6.17 12.14 -9.86
N VAL A 85 -5.53 11.08 -10.36
CA VAL A 85 -4.08 10.90 -10.41
C VAL A 85 -3.56 11.75 -11.55
N ASN A 86 -3.79 13.07 -11.46
CA ASN A 86 -2.97 14.02 -12.19
C ASN A 86 -1.63 14.09 -11.44
N THR A 87 -0.88 12.99 -11.48
CA THR A 87 0.55 13.00 -11.16
C THR A 87 1.24 13.63 -12.34
N GLU A 88 1.54 14.92 -12.24
CA GLU A 88 2.54 15.51 -13.11
C GLU A 88 3.89 14.95 -12.67
N THR A 89 4.47 14.10 -13.51
CA THR A 89 5.86 13.66 -13.36
C THR A 89 6.75 14.83 -13.76
N SER A 90 7.56 15.34 -12.85
CA SER A 90 8.53 16.38 -13.16
C SER A 90 9.53 15.86 -14.21
N PRO A 91 10.29 16.76 -14.89
CA PRO A 91 11.37 16.35 -15.78
C PRO A 91 12.45 15.48 -15.11
N SER A 92 12.54 15.52 -13.78
CA SER A 92 13.44 14.67 -12.98
C SER A 92 12.84 13.32 -12.62
N GLY A 93 11.56 13.05 -12.86
CA GLY A 93 10.89 11.78 -12.51
C GLY A 93 10.04 11.84 -11.22
N GLU A 94 9.95 13.01 -10.57
CA GLU A 94 9.26 13.19 -9.30
C GLU A 94 7.73 13.27 -9.51
N LYS A 95 6.96 12.48 -8.76
CA LYS A 95 5.48 12.54 -8.80
C LYS A 95 4.98 13.71 -7.96
N ASN A 96 4.38 14.72 -8.60
CA ASN A 96 3.71 15.80 -7.88
C ASN A 96 2.24 15.46 -7.60
N PHE A 97 1.83 15.53 -6.33
CA PHE A 97 0.44 15.32 -5.93
C PHE A 97 -0.26 16.67 -5.68
N HIS A 98 -1.12 17.10 -6.60
CA HIS A 98 -1.99 18.26 -6.37
C HIS A 98 -3.26 17.87 -5.62
N LYS A 99 -3.35 18.27 -4.35
CA LYS A 99 -4.59 18.20 -3.58
C LYS A 99 -5.54 19.30 -4.06
N ARG A 100 -6.57 18.97 -4.84
CA ARG A 100 -7.71 19.89 -5.00
C ARG A 100 -8.50 19.93 -3.70
N ARG A 101 -8.64 21.12 -3.10
CA ARG A 101 -9.68 21.40 -2.09
C ARG A 101 -11.01 21.30 -2.81
N ILE A 102 -11.80 20.29 -2.47
CA ILE A 102 -13.22 20.27 -2.80
C ILE A 102 -13.88 21.36 -1.92
N GLN A 103 -14.42 22.40 -2.56
CA GLN A 103 -15.28 23.42 -1.92
C GLN A 103 -16.71 22.90 -1.84
#